data_AF-A0AAD0S113-F1
#
_entry.id   AF-A0AAD0S113-F1
#
_cell.length_a   1.000
_cell.length_b   1.000
_cell.length_c   1.000
_cell.angle_alpha   90.00
_cell.angle_beta   90.00
_cell.angle_gamma   90.00
#
_symmetry.space_group_name_H-M   'P 1'
#
loop_
_entity.id
_entity.type
_entity.pdbx_description
1 polymer ?
#
loop_
_entity_poly.entity_id
_entity_poly.type
_entity_poly.pdbx_seq_one_letter_code
_entity_poly.pdbx_strand_id
1 'polypeptide(L)'
;MPNFSENLFKKHIRQIEADIESDYQMLKFGSGVHDDQARIAQSGITTCKKCVSSDGIKKRIYGSSIEAERAADDFYERSNRELEAYRCPVGSGWHLRKPRYR
;
A
#
# COMPACT_ATOMS: atom_id res chain seq x y z
N MET A 1 -23.06 -14.03 -31.11
CA MET A 1 -23.66 -13.15 -30.09
C MET A 1 -22.99 -13.45 -28.76
N PRO A 2 -22.45 -12.47 -28.02
CA PRO A 2 -21.73 -12.76 -26.78
C PRO A 2 -22.72 -13.32 -25.74
N ASN A 3 -22.32 -14.41 -25.08
CA ASN A 3 -23.17 -15.17 -24.15
C ASN A 3 -23.55 -14.31 -22.94
N PHE A 4 -24.80 -13.84 -22.89
CA PHE A 4 -25.33 -12.99 -21.82
C PHE A 4 -25.13 -13.59 -20.42
N SER A 5 -25.27 -14.92 -20.32
CA SER A 5 -25.01 -15.71 -19.11
C SER A 5 -23.56 -15.63 -18.62
N GLU A 6 -22.60 -15.70 -19.54
CA GLU A 6 -21.17 -15.67 -19.20
C GLU A 6 -20.74 -14.29 -18.70
N ASN A 7 -21.31 -13.24 -19.29
CA ASN A 7 -21.06 -11.86 -18.86
C ASN A 7 -21.65 -11.58 -17.47
N LEU A 8 -22.84 -12.13 -17.17
CA LEU A 8 -23.45 -12.00 -15.84
C LEU A 8 -22.63 -12.73 -14.77
N PHE A 9 -22.16 -13.94 -15.08
CA PHE A 9 -21.31 -14.72 -14.19
C PHE A 9 -19.97 -14.01 -13.90
N LYS A 10 -19.30 -13.49 -14.93
CA LYS A 10 -18.06 -12.70 -14.77
C LYS A 10 -18.28 -11.44 -13.93
N LYS A 11 -19.43 -10.77 -14.08
CA LYS A 11 -19.76 -9.59 -13.29
C LYS A 11 -19.93 -9.94 -11.80
N HIS A 12 -20.58 -11.06 -11.49
CA HIS A 12 -20.72 -11.53 -10.11
C HIS A 12 -19.37 -11.92 -9.49
N ILE A 13 -18.49 -12.60 -10.22
CA ILE A 13 -17.14 -12.92 -9.71
C ILE A 13 -16.38 -11.65 -9.35
N ARG A 14 -16.37 -10.65 -10.24
CA ARG A 14 -15.69 -9.37 -9.95
C ARG A 14 -16.25 -8.66 -8.71
N GLN A 15 -17.56 -8.78 -8.48
CA GLN A 15 -18.17 -8.20 -7.29
C GLN A 15 -17.70 -8.93 -6.02
N ILE A 16 -17.68 -10.27 -6.06
CA ILE A 16 -17.20 -11.09 -4.94
C ILE A 16 -15.72 -10.81 -4.65
N GLU A 17 -14.89 -10.69 -5.69
CA GLU A 17 -13.47 -10.34 -5.55
C GLU A 17 -13.29 -8.97 -4.89
N ALA A 18 -14.07 -7.97 -5.31
CA ALA A 18 -14.03 -6.63 -4.72
C ALA A 18 -14.51 -6.61 -3.26
N ASP A 19 -15.55 -7.39 -2.94
CA ASP A 19 -16.08 -7.49 -1.58
C ASP A 19 -15.07 -8.17 -0.64
N ILE A 20 -14.41 -9.26 -1.09
CA ILE A 20 -13.33 -9.93 -0.36
C ILE A 20 -12.15 -8.99 -0.12
N GLU A 21 -11.76 -8.22 -1.14
CA GLU A 21 -10.68 -7.25 -1.01
C GLU A 21 -11.03 -6.15 -0.01
N SER A 22 -12.26 -5.63 -0.07
CA SER A 22 -12.76 -4.63 0.88
C SER A 22 -12.76 -5.15 2.31
N ASP A 23 -13.27 -6.35 2.54
CA ASP A 23 -13.30 -6.97 3.88
C ASP A 23 -11.89 -7.22 4.41
N TYR A 24 -10.98 -7.69 3.54
CA TYR A 24 -9.58 -7.83 3.91
C TYR A 24 -8.95 -6.49 4.29
N GLN A 25 -9.20 -5.42 3.53
CA GLN A 25 -8.72 -4.08 3.86
C GLN A 25 -9.30 -3.56 5.19
N MET A 26 -10.58 -3.80 5.46
CA MET A 26 -11.24 -3.43 6.72
C MET A 26 -10.63 -4.17 7.91
N LEU A 27 -10.37 -5.48 7.77
CA LEU A 27 -9.75 -6.31 8.80
C LEU A 27 -8.28 -5.91 9.06
N LYS A 28 -7.53 -5.56 8.02
CA LYS A 28 -6.10 -5.25 8.14
C LYS A 28 -5.83 -3.87 8.75
N PHE A 29 -6.68 -2.88 8.43
CA PHE A 29 -6.38 -1.47 8.71
C PHE A 29 -7.31 -0.80 9.73
N GLY A 30 -8.50 -1.36 10.00
CA GLY A 30 -9.48 -0.77 10.91
C GLY A 30 -10.04 0.59 10.45
N SER A 31 -11.12 1.07 11.09
CA SER A 31 -11.84 2.31 10.74
C SER A 31 -11.10 3.62 11.08
N GLY A 32 -9.77 3.61 11.15
CA GLY A 32 -8.95 4.76 11.55
C GLY A 32 -8.65 5.68 10.38
N VAL A 33 -9.57 6.60 10.07
CA VAL A 33 -9.45 7.52 8.94
C VAL A 33 -9.20 8.96 9.43
N HIS A 34 -8.03 9.50 9.07
CA HIS A 34 -7.78 10.87 8.59
C HIS A 34 -7.86 12.09 9.52
N ASP A 35 -6.72 12.44 10.13
CA ASP A 35 -6.40 13.85 10.44
C ASP A 35 -5.04 14.29 9.85
N ASP A 36 -4.02 13.41 9.83
CA ASP A 36 -2.69 13.73 9.27
C ASP A 36 -2.59 13.55 7.74
N GLN A 37 -3.65 13.00 7.12
CA GLN A 37 -3.68 12.51 5.74
C GLN A 37 -3.56 13.60 4.66
N ALA A 38 -3.85 14.87 4.98
CA ALA A 38 -4.05 15.89 3.94
C ALA A 38 -2.78 16.55 3.39
N ARG A 39 -1.61 16.43 4.05
CA ARG A 39 -0.41 17.21 3.65
C ARG A 39 0.59 16.47 2.76
N ILE A 40 0.54 15.13 2.69
CA ILE A 40 1.57 14.33 2.01
C ILE A 40 1.09 13.81 0.64
N ALA A 41 -0.22 13.64 0.45
CA ALA A 41 -0.81 13.02 -0.75
C ALA A 41 -0.87 13.91 -2.02
N GLN A 42 -0.66 15.23 -1.92
CA GLN A 42 -0.82 16.14 -3.06
C GLN A 42 0.47 16.45 -3.85
N SER A 43 1.62 15.87 -3.49
CA SER A 43 2.87 16.09 -4.23
C SER A 43 3.54 14.77 -4.53
N GLY A 44 3.62 14.41 -5.81
CA GLY A 44 4.25 13.20 -6.29
C GLY A 44 5.61 12.96 -5.62
N ILE A 45 5.75 11.80 -4.98
CA ILE A 45 6.98 11.28 -4.38
C ILE A 45 7.58 12.22 -3.32
N THR A 46 7.02 12.14 -2.11
CA THR A 46 7.60 12.66 -0.88
C THR A 46 8.76 11.76 -0.45
N THR A 47 9.98 12.04 -0.92
CA THR A 47 11.18 11.39 -0.38
C THR A 47 11.56 12.00 0.96
N CYS A 48 11.97 11.18 1.93
CA CYS A 48 12.46 11.67 3.21
C CYS A 48 13.84 12.31 3.04
N LYS A 49 13.99 13.53 3.58
CA LYS A 49 15.24 14.30 3.49
C LYS A 49 16.38 13.70 4.32
N LYS A 50 16.05 12.92 5.36
CA LYS A 50 17.01 12.38 6.33
C LYS A 50 17.28 10.88 6.14
N CYS A 51 16.29 10.12 5.66
CA CYS A 51 16.43 8.68 5.46
C CYS A 51 16.92 8.39 4.05
N VAL A 52 18.11 7.79 3.96
CA VAL A 52 18.74 7.37 2.70
C VAL A 52 18.88 5.86 2.71
N SER A 53 18.68 5.22 1.54
CA SER A 53 18.98 3.80 1.36
C SER A 53 20.48 3.56 1.33
N SER A 54 20.91 2.29 1.41
CA SER A 54 22.31 1.89 1.21
C SER A 54 22.91 2.43 -0.08
N ASP A 55 22.07 2.60 -1.09
CA ASP A 55 22.46 2.98 -2.46
C ASP A 55 22.51 4.51 -2.65
N GLY A 56 22.42 5.30 -1.57
CA GLY A 56 22.44 6.77 -1.62
C GLY A 56 21.13 7.43 -2.06
N ILE A 57 20.11 6.63 -2.41
CA ILE A 57 18.79 7.11 -2.84
C ILE A 57 17.92 7.43 -1.61
N LYS A 58 17.31 8.62 -1.59
CA LYS A 58 16.38 9.01 -0.52
C LYS A 58 15.19 8.05 -0.45
N LYS A 59 14.86 7.57 0.75
CA LYS A 59 13.74 6.65 0.95
C LYS A 59 12.42 7.39 0.75
N ARG A 60 11.48 6.76 0.03
CA ARG A 60 10.11 7.25 -0.08
C ARG A 60 9.45 7.26 1.30
N ILE A 61 8.71 8.31 1.62
CA ILE A 61 7.91 8.43 2.83
C ILE A 61 6.43 8.33 2.50
N TYR A 62 5.68 7.64 3.35
CA TYR A 62 4.22 7.50 3.24
C TYR A 62 3.57 8.18 4.44
N GLY A 63 2.37 8.72 4.25
CA GLY A 63 1.68 9.48 5.29
C GLY A 63 1.18 8.60 6.44
N SER A 64 0.79 7.37 6.13
CA SER A 64 0.24 6.42 7.11
C SER A 64 0.85 5.01 6.97
N SER A 65 0.67 4.19 8.00
CA SER A 65 1.04 2.76 7.95
C SER A 65 0.25 2.06 6.85
N ILE A 66 -1.04 2.38 6.72
CA ILE A 66 -1.94 1.82 5.72
C ILE A 66 -1.41 2.06 4.31
N GLU A 67 -1.00 3.30 4.01
CA GLU A 67 -0.46 3.66 2.69
C GLU A 67 0.88 2.96 2.43
N ALA A 68 1.74 2.86 3.45
CA ALA A 68 3.00 2.13 3.32
C ALA A 68 2.77 0.63 3.11
N GLU A 69 1.86 0.00 3.84
CA GLU A 69 1.53 -1.42 3.68
C GLU A 69 0.92 -1.71 2.32
N ARG A 70 -0.05 -0.93 1.87
CA ARG A 70 -0.59 -1.06 0.50
C ARG A 70 0.52 -0.96 -0.54
N ALA A 71 1.43 0.00 -0.38
CA ALA A 71 2.55 0.14 -1.30
C ALA A 71 3.57 -1.02 -1.21
N ALA A 72 3.67 -1.70 -0.06
CA ALA A 72 4.46 -2.91 0.10
C ALA A 72 3.80 -4.10 -0.63
N ASP A 73 2.48 -4.24 -0.49
CA ASP A 73 1.67 -5.26 -1.16
C ASP A 73 1.73 -5.06 -2.70
N ASP A 74 1.51 -3.84 -3.20
CA ASP A 74 1.67 -3.48 -4.63
C ASP A 74 3.09 -3.78 -5.15
N PHE A 75 4.12 -3.61 -4.31
CA PHE A 75 5.49 -3.90 -4.69
C PHE A 75 5.76 -5.40 -4.75
N TYR A 76 5.17 -6.16 -3.81
CA TYR A 76 5.21 -7.61 -3.81
C TYR A 76 4.56 -8.17 -5.08
N GLU A 77 3.35 -7.75 -5.43
CA GLU A 77 2.65 -8.23 -6.63
C GLU A 77 3.45 -7.98 -7.92
N ARG A 78 4.11 -6.83 -8.03
CA ARG A 78 4.85 -6.45 -9.25
C ARG A 78 6.25 -7.05 -9.34
N SER A 79 6.93 -7.25 -8.22
CA SER A 79 8.35 -7.61 -8.19
C SER A 79 8.66 -8.94 -7.52
N ASN A 80 7.65 -9.58 -6.93
CA ASN A 80 7.75 -10.79 -6.12
C ASN A 80 8.79 -10.69 -5.00
N ARG A 81 8.93 -9.49 -4.43
CA ARG A 81 9.87 -9.19 -3.34
C ARG A 81 9.09 -8.58 -2.19
N GLU A 82 9.20 -9.20 -1.02
CA GLU A 82 8.55 -8.72 0.18
C GLU A 82 9.23 -7.46 0.72
N LEU A 83 8.41 -6.49 1.07
CA LEU A 83 8.80 -5.31 1.82
C LEU A 83 7.89 -5.18 3.05
N GLU A 84 8.43 -4.61 4.11
CA GLU A 84 7.74 -4.36 5.36
C GLU A 84 7.65 -2.84 5.59
N ALA A 85 6.47 -2.38 5.96
CA ALA A 85 6.25 -1.00 6.40
C ALA A 85 6.83 -0.80 7.81
N TYR A 86 7.58 0.29 8.01
CA TYR A 86 8.08 0.68 9.33
C TYR A 86 8.05 2.19 9.52
N ARG A 87 7.86 2.63 10.76
CA ARG A 87 7.80 4.05 11.10
C ARG A 87 9.18 4.72 10.91
N CYS A 88 9.19 5.91 10.32
CA CYS A 88 10.40 6.71 10.18
C CYS A 88 11.01 7.04 11.55
N PRO A 89 12.31 6.79 11.77
CA PRO A 89 12.94 7.03 13.08
C PRO A 89 13.27 8.50 13.35
N VAL A 90 13.29 9.36 12.31
CA VAL A 90 13.83 10.73 12.38
C VAL A 90 12.84 11.81 11.91
N GLY A 91 11.62 11.41 11.55
CA GLY A 91 10.58 12.28 11.02
C GLY A 91 9.19 11.64 11.15
N SER A 92 8.17 12.35 10.68
CA SER A 92 6.80 11.85 10.61
C SER A 92 6.57 11.11 9.29
N GLY A 93 6.01 9.90 9.37
CA GLY A 93 5.67 9.06 8.21
C GLY A 93 6.27 7.66 8.27
N TRP A 94 6.06 6.91 7.19
CA TRP A 94 6.36 5.49 7.09
C TRP A 94 7.28 5.19 5.91
N HIS A 95 8.06 4.12 6.02
CA HIS A 95 9.06 3.69 5.05
C HIS A 95 8.90 2.20 4.75
N LEU A 96 9.48 1.77 3.63
CA LEU A 96 9.61 0.37 3.29
C LEU A 96 11.04 -0.12 3.52
N ARG A 97 11.15 -1.32 4.08
CA ARG A 97 12.41 -2.07 4.23
C ARG A 97 12.23 -3.51 3.81
N LYS A 98 13.33 -4.21 3.54
CA LYS A 98 13.28 -5.67 3.44
C LYS A 98 12.98 -6.27 4.82
N PRO A 99 12.15 -7.31 4.93
CA PRO A 99 11.97 -8.04 6.18
C PRO A 99 13.32 -8.58 6.66
N ARG A 100 13.55 -8.54 7.97
CA ARG A 100 14.81 -9.02 8.59
C ARG A 100 14.86 -10.53 8.79
N TYR A 101 13.73 -11.21 8.59
CA TYR A 101 13.59 -12.65 8.80
C TYR A 101 13.70 -13.38 7.46
N ARG A 102 14.91 -13.43 6.88
CA ARG A 102 15.22 -14.33 5.77
C ARG A 102 16.72 -14.61 5.68
#